data_AF-A0A4S4C243-F1
#
_entry.id   AF-A0A4S4C243-F1
#
_cell.length_a   1.000
_cell.length_b   1.000
_cell.length_c   1.000
_cell.angle_alpha   90.00
_cell.angle_beta   90.00
_cell.angle_gamma   90.00
#
_symmetry.space_group_name_H-M   'P 1'
#
loop_
_entity.id
_entity.type
_entity.pdbx_description
1 polymer ?
#
loop_
_entity_poly.entity_id
_entity_poly.type
_entity_poly.pdbx_seq_one_letter_code
_entity_poly.pdbx_strand_id
1 'polypeptide(L)'
;MRAFLSQGWALTLRHKYVLVVLFLYRLLWGYFLYRFVDSIVSPVLARYPDDHPNPYAVRLFFVEAQFRLFKTDVSYEPLALLGGMFLLRMIATPLINAGLFYSFRHSEDGRGTSVLKGIRRSWKGVTALYWAESALTLAPLAWLVPFAYSCYIKEPNMTVWLRDLLPVALCWFAWGFAVHLLFQFMQFSSATGGPILQGLLRACKQAIPLLLVSLSLIGAGLLASAVVTTAALLWTGFAAIALHQAFQFVRSLLSLWISASQFEVWRPDSQAP
;
A
#
# COMPACT_ATOMS: atom_id res chain seq x y z
N MET A 1 -10.26 21.16 9.36
CA MET A 1 -10.54 19.80 8.84
C MET A 1 -11.50 19.80 7.65
N ARG A 2 -12.75 20.27 7.78
CA ARG A 2 -13.71 20.29 6.65
C ARG A 2 -13.16 21.02 5.40
N ALA A 3 -12.50 22.16 5.59
CA ALA A 3 -11.87 22.91 4.50
C ALA A 3 -10.78 22.11 3.75
N PHE A 4 -9.88 21.43 4.46
CA PHE A 4 -8.84 20.60 3.84
C PHE A 4 -9.44 19.42 3.05
N LEU A 5 -10.53 18.82 3.56
CA LEU A 5 -11.23 17.74 2.87
C LEU A 5 -11.93 18.23 1.59
N SER A 6 -12.60 19.39 1.65
CA SER A 6 -13.30 19.94 0.48
C SER A 6 -12.32 20.46 -0.57
N GLN A 7 -11.23 21.11 -0.17
CA GLN A 7 -10.16 21.56 -1.06
C GLN A 7 -9.42 20.38 -1.69
N GLY A 8 -9.07 19.36 -0.89
CA GLY A 8 -8.48 18.12 -1.39
C GLY A 8 -9.40 17.40 -2.39
N TRP A 9 -10.71 17.45 -2.19
CA TRP A 9 -11.69 16.89 -3.12
C TRP A 9 -11.71 17.65 -4.45
N ALA A 10 -11.74 18.98 -4.40
CA ALA A 10 -11.68 19.82 -5.59
C ALA A 10 -10.39 19.60 -6.40
N LEU A 11 -9.25 19.47 -5.70
CA LEU A 11 -7.96 19.15 -6.31
C LEU A 11 -7.97 17.77 -6.98
N THR A 12 -8.58 16.78 -6.33
CA THR A 12 -8.71 15.41 -6.86
C THR A 12 -9.50 15.39 -8.18
N LEU A 13 -10.63 16.09 -8.24
CA LEU A 13 -11.49 16.13 -9.44
C LEU A 13 -10.84 16.84 -10.63
N ARG A 14 -9.87 17.74 -10.40
CA ARG A 14 -9.09 18.38 -11.47
C ARG A 14 -8.08 17.42 -12.12
N HIS A 15 -7.67 16.37 -11.41
CA HIS A 15 -6.62 15.44 -11.85
C HIS A 15 -7.18 14.12 -12.41
N LYS A 16 -8.16 14.20 -13.33
CA LYS A 16 -8.83 13.02 -13.90
C LYS A 16 -7.87 12.05 -14.59
N TYR A 17 -6.87 12.55 -15.31
CA TYR A 17 -5.87 11.71 -16.00
C TYR A 17 -5.00 10.92 -15.02
N VAL A 18 -4.58 11.55 -13.92
CA VAL A 18 -3.83 10.89 -12.84
C VAL A 18 -4.66 9.76 -12.24
N LEU A 19 -5.95 10.00 -12.04
CA LEU A 19 -6.86 9.01 -11.49
C LEU A 19 -6.99 7.78 -12.41
N VAL A 20 -7.06 7.99 -13.73
CA VAL A 20 -7.05 6.90 -14.72
C VAL A 20 -5.73 6.13 -14.65
N VAL A 21 -4.59 6.81 -14.58
CA VAL A 21 -3.26 6.16 -14.47
C VAL A 21 -3.15 5.35 -13.18
N LEU A 22 -3.57 5.89 -12.04
CA LEU A 22 -3.58 5.19 -10.75
C LEU A 22 -4.52 3.97 -10.78
N PHE A 23 -5.67 4.09 -11.42
CA PHE A 23 -6.61 3.00 -11.61
C PHE A 23 -6.01 1.88 -12.46
N LEU A 24 -5.45 2.21 -13.63
CA LEU A 24 -4.78 1.24 -14.51
C LEU A 24 -3.61 0.56 -13.80
N TYR A 25 -2.80 1.33 -13.08
CA TYR A 25 -1.70 0.81 -12.26
C TYR A 25 -2.20 -0.21 -11.24
N ARG A 26 -3.25 0.11 -10.47
CA ARG A 26 -3.83 -0.81 -9.49
C ARG A 26 -4.46 -2.04 -10.13
N LEU A 27 -5.15 -1.87 -11.25
CA LEU A 27 -5.78 -2.95 -12.00
C LEU A 27 -4.73 -3.93 -12.53
N LEU A 28 -3.63 -3.41 -13.09
CA LEU A 28 -2.51 -4.21 -13.57
C LEU A 28 -1.90 -5.05 -12.44
N TRP A 29 -1.67 -4.46 -11.26
CA TRP A 29 -1.18 -5.20 -10.09
C TRP A 29 -2.17 -6.24 -9.58
N GLY A 30 -3.46 -5.90 -9.53
CA GLY A 30 -4.51 -6.84 -9.15
C GLY A 30 -4.55 -8.04 -10.08
N TYR A 31 -4.43 -7.81 -11.39
CA TYR A 31 -4.36 -8.87 -12.40
C TYR A 31 -3.13 -9.76 -12.23
N PHE A 32 -1.93 -9.19 -12.09
CA PHE A 32 -0.72 -9.99 -11.90
C PHE A 32 -0.77 -10.82 -10.62
N LEU A 33 -1.25 -10.23 -9.51
CA LEU A 33 -1.40 -10.96 -8.25
C LEU A 33 -2.44 -12.07 -8.37
N TYR A 34 -3.59 -11.81 -9.01
CA TYR A 34 -4.59 -12.83 -9.30
C TYR A 34 -4.00 -13.97 -10.13
N ARG A 35 -3.26 -13.65 -11.20
CA ARG A 35 -2.63 -14.66 -12.05
C ARG A 35 -1.58 -15.49 -11.31
N PHE A 36 -0.82 -14.87 -10.40
CA PHE A 36 0.11 -15.57 -9.54
C PHE A 36 -0.60 -16.53 -8.58
N VAL A 37 -1.67 -16.06 -7.92
CA VAL A 37 -2.48 -16.90 -7.04
C VAL A 37 -3.08 -18.07 -7.81
N ASP A 38 -3.71 -17.82 -8.94
CA ASP A 38 -4.34 -18.82 -9.80
C ASP A 38 -3.34 -19.86 -10.35
N SER A 39 -2.15 -19.44 -10.76
CA SER A 39 -1.16 -20.33 -11.37
C SER A 39 -0.30 -21.11 -10.37
N ILE A 40 -0.01 -20.54 -9.18
CA ILE A 40 0.92 -21.13 -8.21
C ILE A 40 0.20 -21.53 -6.93
N VAL A 41 -0.58 -20.63 -6.33
CA VAL A 41 -1.15 -20.84 -5.00
C VAL A 41 -2.34 -21.80 -5.05
N SER A 42 -3.28 -21.60 -5.98
CA SER A 42 -4.48 -22.42 -6.12
C SER A 42 -4.15 -23.90 -6.38
N PRO A 43 -3.22 -24.28 -7.28
CA PRO A 43 -2.88 -25.69 -7.49
C PRO A 43 -2.20 -26.33 -6.27
N VAL A 44 -1.38 -25.57 -5.54
CA VAL A 44 -0.74 -26.05 -4.31
C VAL A 44 -1.78 -26.30 -3.22
N LEU A 45 -2.72 -25.36 -3.04
CA LEU A 45 -3.82 -25.50 -2.08
C LEU A 45 -4.81 -26.60 -2.47
N ALA A 46 -5.06 -26.80 -3.76
CA ALA A 46 -5.92 -27.89 -4.23
C ALA A 46 -5.35 -29.30 -3.93
N ARG A 47 -4.03 -29.40 -3.70
CA ARG A 47 -3.36 -30.64 -3.28
C ARG A 47 -3.35 -30.81 -1.75
N TYR A 48 -3.86 -29.85 -0.99
CA TYR A 48 -3.88 -29.92 0.47
C TYR A 48 -4.80 -31.06 0.95
N PRO A 49 -4.32 -32.02 1.75
CA PRO A 49 -5.07 -33.23 2.08
C PRO A 49 -5.98 -33.02 3.31
N ASP A 50 -7.00 -32.15 3.18
CA ASP A 50 -7.89 -31.80 4.30
C ASP A 50 -8.84 -32.96 4.67
N ASP A 51 -9.45 -33.60 3.67
CA ASP A 51 -10.39 -34.73 3.85
C ASP A 51 -9.72 -36.11 3.72
N HIS A 52 -8.39 -36.17 3.79
CA HIS A 52 -7.69 -37.43 3.54
C HIS A 52 -7.88 -38.39 4.75
N PRO A 53 -8.24 -39.67 4.52
CA PRO A 53 -8.49 -40.63 5.61
C PRO A 53 -7.25 -40.97 6.47
N ASN A 54 -6.08 -40.42 6.12
CA ASN A 54 -4.84 -40.65 6.86
C ASN A 54 -4.55 -39.42 7.74
N PRO A 55 -4.51 -39.57 9.08
CA PRO A 55 -4.26 -38.45 10.00
C PRO A 55 -2.87 -37.82 9.85
N TYR A 56 -1.94 -38.51 9.19
CA TYR A 56 -0.58 -38.01 8.92
C TYR A 56 -0.43 -37.33 7.55
N ALA A 57 -1.46 -37.34 6.69
CA ALA A 57 -1.35 -36.80 5.34
C ALA A 57 -0.95 -35.31 5.32
N VAL A 58 -1.53 -34.50 6.21
CA VAL A 58 -1.20 -33.08 6.37
C VAL A 58 0.27 -32.88 6.77
N ARG A 59 0.77 -33.66 7.73
CA ARG A 59 2.17 -33.58 8.15
C ARG A 59 3.12 -34.00 7.03
N LEU A 60 2.77 -35.06 6.30
CA LEU A 60 3.56 -35.52 5.15
C LEU A 60 3.59 -34.48 4.03
N PHE A 61 2.47 -33.80 3.78
CA PHE A 61 2.38 -32.69 2.82
C PHE A 61 3.33 -31.54 3.20
N PHE A 62 3.37 -31.14 4.47
CA PHE A 62 4.30 -30.08 4.91
C PHE A 62 5.77 -30.50 4.76
N VAL A 63 6.12 -31.75 5.07
CA VAL A 63 7.48 -32.28 4.88
C VAL A 63 7.84 -32.33 3.39
N GLU A 64 6.93 -32.78 2.53
CA GLU A 64 7.11 -32.78 1.08
C GLU A 64 7.27 -31.35 0.54
N ALA A 65 6.44 -30.40 1.01
CA ALA A 65 6.51 -29.00 0.62
C ALA A 65 7.85 -28.38 1.02
N GLN A 66 8.33 -28.63 2.25
CA GLN A 66 9.67 -28.20 2.68
C GLN A 66 10.76 -28.79 1.78
N PHE A 67 10.70 -30.09 1.49
CA PHE A 67 11.68 -30.73 0.62
C PHE A 67 11.67 -30.12 -0.78
N ARG A 68 10.50 -29.93 -1.39
CA ARG A 68 10.38 -29.27 -2.71
C ARG A 68 10.91 -27.83 -2.68
N LEU A 69 10.57 -27.04 -1.67
CA LEU A 69 10.99 -25.64 -1.60
C LEU A 69 12.51 -25.47 -1.42
N PHE A 70 13.14 -26.31 -0.61
CA PHE A 70 14.56 -26.17 -0.24
C PHE A 70 15.52 -27.07 -1.03
N LYS A 71 15.06 -28.18 -1.58
CA LYS A 71 15.92 -29.18 -2.26
C LYS A 71 15.68 -29.27 -3.75
N THR A 72 14.64 -28.63 -4.29
CA THR A 72 14.36 -28.63 -5.73
C THR A 72 14.28 -27.20 -6.27
N ASP A 73 14.50 -27.04 -7.57
CA ASP A 73 14.49 -25.74 -8.25
C ASP A 73 13.08 -25.16 -8.45
N VAL A 74 12.04 -25.84 -7.96
CA VAL A 74 10.63 -25.45 -8.08
C VAL A 74 10.35 -24.07 -7.46
N SER A 75 11.17 -23.63 -6.50
CA SER A 75 11.02 -22.33 -5.86
C SER A 75 11.60 -21.17 -6.69
N TYR A 76 12.50 -21.42 -7.64
CA TYR A 76 13.24 -20.37 -8.35
C TYR A 76 12.32 -19.51 -9.23
N GLU A 77 11.50 -20.11 -10.09
CA GLU A 77 10.64 -19.33 -11.01
C GLU A 77 9.58 -18.49 -10.26
N PRO A 78 8.84 -19.02 -9.27
CA PRO A 78 7.88 -18.22 -8.51
C PRO A 78 8.55 -17.10 -7.71
N LEU A 79 9.72 -17.36 -7.11
CA LEU A 79 10.49 -16.34 -6.38
C LEU A 79 11.05 -15.28 -7.32
N ALA A 80 11.54 -15.66 -8.50
CA ALA A 80 12.01 -14.73 -9.51
C ALA A 80 10.88 -13.84 -10.04
N LEU A 81 9.69 -14.41 -10.26
CA LEU A 81 8.51 -13.66 -10.67
C LEU A 81 8.05 -12.68 -9.57
N LEU A 82 7.94 -13.14 -8.32
CA LEU A 82 7.62 -12.26 -7.18
C LEU A 82 8.68 -11.18 -6.98
N GLY A 83 9.97 -11.53 -7.12
CA GLY A 83 11.09 -10.60 -7.05
C GLY A 83 11.03 -9.54 -8.16
N GLY A 84 10.77 -9.95 -9.40
CA GLY A 84 10.59 -9.06 -10.55
C GLY A 84 9.39 -8.12 -10.36
N MET A 85 8.26 -8.65 -9.89
CA MET A 85 7.09 -7.85 -9.52
C MET A 85 7.43 -6.84 -8.41
N PHE A 86 8.14 -7.27 -7.36
CA PHE A 86 8.55 -6.39 -6.28
C PHE A 86 9.48 -5.28 -6.76
N LEU A 87 10.48 -5.60 -7.59
CA LEU A 87 11.41 -4.61 -8.17
C LEU A 87 10.69 -3.62 -9.09
N LEU A 88 9.79 -4.10 -9.94
CA LEU A 88 8.98 -3.23 -10.80
C LEU A 88 8.14 -2.27 -9.95
N ARG A 89 7.56 -2.74 -8.85
CA ARG A 89 6.82 -1.91 -7.89
C ARG A 89 7.72 -0.88 -7.19
N MET A 90 8.92 -1.27 -6.80
CA MET A 90 9.92 -0.40 -6.16
C MET A 90 10.38 0.74 -7.08
N ILE A 91 10.25 0.60 -8.39
CA ILE A 91 10.55 1.65 -9.37
C ILE A 91 9.28 2.43 -9.72
N ALA A 92 8.19 1.74 -10.08
CA ALA A 92 6.98 2.38 -10.58
C ALA A 92 6.29 3.27 -9.53
N THR A 93 6.21 2.81 -8.27
CA THR A 93 5.52 3.53 -7.19
C THR A 93 6.12 4.92 -6.93
N PRO A 94 7.43 5.07 -6.66
CA PRO A 94 8.01 6.38 -6.40
C PRO A 94 7.96 7.30 -7.62
N LEU A 95 8.04 6.75 -8.85
CA LEU A 95 7.87 7.55 -10.06
C LEU A 95 6.46 8.15 -10.16
N ILE A 96 5.42 7.33 -9.94
CA ILE A 96 4.03 7.81 -9.94
C ILE A 96 3.83 8.88 -8.86
N ASN A 97 4.35 8.64 -7.65
CA ASN A 97 4.27 9.60 -6.54
C ASN A 97 4.97 10.92 -6.87
N ALA A 98 6.17 10.86 -7.47
CA ALA A 98 6.93 12.04 -7.87
C ALA A 98 6.16 12.93 -8.86
N GLY A 99 5.55 12.31 -9.88
CA GLY A 99 4.70 13.00 -10.85
C GLY A 99 3.43 13.56 -10.23
N LEU A 100 2.79 12.78 -9.34
CA LEU A 100 1.58 13.16 -8.63
C LEU A 100 1.79 14.41 -7.77
N PHE A 101 2.80 14.38 -6.91
CA PHE A 101 3.08 15.47 -5.95
C PHE A 101 3.50 16.75 -6.65
N TYR A 102 4.23 16.65 -7.76
CA TYR A 102 4.56 17.80 -8.59
C TYR A 102 3.31 18.41 -9.26
N SER A 103 2.39 17.57 -9.72
CA SER A 103 1.14 18.01 -10.36
C SER A 103 0.23 18.76 -9.39
N PHE A 104 0.14 18.32 -8.13
CA PHE A 104 -0.63 19.03 -7.09
C PHE A 104 -0.17 20.48 -6.89
N ARG A 105 1.12 20.77 -7.06
CA ARG A 105 1.64 22.14 -6.94
C ARG A 105 1.32 23.01 -8.15
N HIS A 106 1.31 22.44 -9.36
CA HIS A 106 1.18 23.19 -10.62
C HIS A 106 -0.22 23.12 -11.22
N SER A 107 -1.21 22.61 -10.46
CA SER A 107 -2.58 22.47 -10.94
C SER A 107 -3.37 23.77 -11.05
N GLU A 108 -2.78 24.89 -10.62
CA GLU A 108 -3.37 26.23 -10.70
C GLU A 108 -3.06 26.94 -12.03
N ASP A 109 -2.04 26.49 -12.78
CA ASP A 109 -1.56 27.16 -14.01
C ASP A 109 -2.45 26.96 -15.25
N GLY A 110 -3.62 26.32 -15.13
CA GLY A 110 -4.58 26.11 -16.22
C GLY A 110 -4.11 25.22 -17.38
N ARG A 111 -2.83 24.88 -17.43
CA ARG A 111 -2.21 23.93 -18.37
C ARG A 111 -2.31 22.54 -17.74
N GLY A 112 -2.81 21.57 -18.51
CA GLY A 112 -3.12 20.22 -18.03
C GLY A 112 -2.01 19.49 -17.28
N THR A 113 -2.34 18.30 -16.76
CA THR A 113 -1.53 17.49 -15.83
C THR A 113 -0.04 17.43 -16.21
N SER A 114 0.82 18.10 -15.45
CA SER A 114 2.27 18.17 -15.66
C SER A 114 3.04 16.99 -15.05
N VAL A 115 2.37 15.85 -14.90
CA VAL A 115 2.85 14.64 -14.20
C VAL A 115 4.16 14.14 -14.80
N LEU A 116 4.25 14.02 -16.13
CA LEU A 116 5.48 13.56 -16.81
C LEU A 116 6.67 14.50 -16.59
N LYS A 117 6.41 15.81 -16.57
CA LYS A 117 7.44 16.82 -16.26
C LYS A 117 7.87 16.72 -14.81
N GLY A 118 6.92 16.46 -13.90
CA GLY A 118 7.16 16.19 -12.50
C GLY A 118 8.06 14.99 -12.28
N ILE A 119 7.74 13.85 -12.90
CA ILE A 119 8.57 12.63 -12.84
C ILE A 119 10.01 12.97 -13.18
N ARG A 120 10.26 13.62 -14.33
CA ARG A 120 11.63 13.93 -14.77
C ARG A 120 12.39 14.84 -13.81
N ARG A 121 11.70 15.71 -13.08
CA ARG A 121 12.30 16.71 -12.19
C ARG A 121 12.53 16.20 -10.77
N SER A 122 11.58 15.47 -10.19
CA SER A 122 11.58 15.11 -8.77
C SER A 122 11.86 13.63 -8.47
N TRP A 123 11.99 12.77 -9.49
CA TRP A 123 12.13 11.31 -9.26
C TRP A 123 13.29 10.95 -8.35
N LYS A 124 14.46 11.58 -8.44
CA LYS A 124 15.63 11.20 -7.64
C LYS A 124 15.40 11.38 -6.14
N GLY A 125 14.92 12.56 -5.74
CA GLY A 125 14.66 12.88 -4.34
C GLY A 125 13.53 12.04 -3.77
N VAL A 126 12.42 11.91 -4.52
CA VAL A 126 11.26 11.13 -4.10
C VAL A 126 11.59 9.63 -4.01
N THR A 127 12.36 9.09 -4.97
CA THR A 127 12.76 7.67 -4.97
C THR A 127 13.71 7.36 -3.83
N ALA A 128 14.71 8.21 -3.57
CA ALA A 128 15.63 8.02 -2.45
C ALA A 128 14.89 8.03 -1.10
N LEU A 129 13.96 8.97 -0.92
CA LEU A 129 13.11 9.02 0.27
C LEU A 129 12.20 7.80 0.38
N TYR A 130 11.63 7.33 -0.72
CA TYR A 130 10.80 6.13 -0.74
C TYR A 130 11.57 4.86 -0.36
N TRP A 131 12.81 4.71 -0.81
CA TRP A 131 13.66 3.58 -0.41
C TRP A 131 14.08 3.67 1.05
N ALA A 132 14.41 4.87 1.55
CA ALA A 132 14.70 5.07 2.96
C ALA A 132 13.48 4.80 3.85
N GLU A 133 12.29 5.24 3.43
CA GLU A 133 11.00 4.90 4.06
C GLU A 133 10.79 3.38 4.09
N SER A 134 11.00 2.70 2.97
CA SER A 134 10.84 1.25 2.85
C SER A 134 11.83 0.50 3.75
N ALA A 135 13.08 0.93 3.81
CA ALA A 135 14.08 0.34 4.69
C ALA A 135 13.73 0.52 6.18
N LEU A 136 13.27 1.72 6.57
CA LEU A 136 12.95 2.04 7.96
C LEU A 136 11.65 1.39 8.45
N THR A 137 10.69 1.21 7.55
CA THR A 137 9.44 0.47 7.83
C THR A 137 9.69 -1.04 7.96
N LEU A 138 10.66 -1.58 7.21
CA LEU A 138 11.07 -2.99 7.28
C LEU A 138 12.11 -3.28 8.38
N ALA A 139 12.78 -2.28 8.93
CA ALA A 139 13.80 -2.49 9.96
C ALA A 139 13.30 -3.31 11.18
N PRO A 140 12.09 -3.07 11.73
CA PRO A 140 11.57 -3.87 12.84
C PRO A 140 11.34 -5.34 12.49
N LEU A 141 11.18 -5.70 11.20
CA LEU A 141 10.97 -7.09 10.80
C LEU A 141 12.15 -7.99 11.17
N ALA A 142 13.38 -7.45 11.17
CA ALA A 142 14.57 -8.21 11.53
C ALA A 142 14.49 -8.78 12.96
N TRP A 143 13.78 -8.09 13.85
CA TRP A 143 13.51 -8.54 15.21
C TRP A 143 12.15 -9.24 15.36
N LEU A 144 11.14 -8.78 14.63
CA LEU A 144 9.76 -9.29 14.73
C LEU A 144 9.62 -10.72 14.17
N VAL A 145 10.37 -11.06 13.11
CA VAL A 145 10.39 -12.42 12.53
C VAL A 145 10.93 -13.47 13.53
N PRO A 146 12.14 -13.31 14.12
CA PRO A 146 12.63 -14.28 15.11
C PRO A 146 11.76 -14.30 16.38
N PHE A 147 11.20 -13.16 16.78
CA PHE A 147 10.24 -13.11 17.88
C PHE A 147 9.01 -13.97 17.60
N ALA A 148 8.36 -13.77 16.44
CA ALA A 148 7.19 -14.54 16.02
C ALA A 148 7.46 -16.05 15.93
N TYR A 149 8.63 -16.44 15.43
CA TYR A 149 9.07 -17.83 15.38
C TYR A 149 9.26 -18.40 16.79
N SER A 150 9.90 -17.66 17.70
CA SER A 150 10.11 -18.11 19.07
C SER A 150 8.80 -18.30 19.85
N CYS A 151 7.80 -17.46 19.61
CA CYS A 151 6.46 -17.61 20.18
C CYS A 151 5.78 -18.89 19.68
N TYR A 152 5.91 -19.19 18.37
CA TYR A 152 5.28 -20.36 17.76
C TYR A 152 5.88 -21.68 18.27
N ILE A 153 7.21 -21.73 18.44
CA ILE A 153 7.89 -22.93 18.92
C ILE A 153 7.60 -23.21 20.41
N LYS A 154 7.42 -22.16 21.23
CA LYS A 154 7.12 -22.31 22.66
C LYS A 154 5.75 -22.95 22.90
N GLU A 155 4.73 -22.44 22.22
CA GLU A 155 3.39 -22.98 22.30
C GLU A 155 2.78 -23.04 20.88
N PRO A 156 2.74 -24.22 20.25
CA PRO A 156 2.16 -24.41 18.92
C PRO A 156 0.62 -24.39 19.00
N ASN A 157 0.07 -23.30 19.54
CA ASN A 157 -1.34 -23.01 19.60
C ASN A 157 -1.59 -21.68 18.88
N MET A 158 -2.36 -21.72 17.80
CA MET A 158 -2.62 -20.57 16.94
C MET A 158 -3.26 -19.40 17.69
N THR A 159 -4.13 -19.68 18.67
CA THR A 159 -4.85 -18.65 19.43
C THR A 159 -3.91 -17.90 20.38
N VAL A 160 -3.02 -18.62 21.06
CA VAL A 160 -2.03 -18.03 21.96
C VAL A 160 -0.99 -17.26 21.16
N TRP A 161 -0.49 -17.85 20.07
CA TRP A 161 0.45 -17.21 19.16
C TRP A 161 -0.10 -15.89 18.61
N LEU A 162 -1.36 -15.86 18.18
CA LEU A 162 -1.98 -14.64 17.66
C LEU A 162 -2.16 -13.59 18.75
N ARG A 163 -2.59 -13.97 19.96
CA ARG A 163 -2.77 -13.05 21.09
C ARG A 163 -1.46 -12.35 21.47
N ASP A 164 -0.36 -13.08 21.47
CA ASP A 164 0.96 -12.53 21.85
C ASP A 164 1.58 -11.70 20.73
N LEU A 165 1.34 -12.09 19.47
CA LEU A 165 1.89 -11.37 18.31
C LEU A 165 1.10 -10.10 17.98
N LEU A 166 -0.22 -10.08 18.23
CA LEU A 166 -1.11 -8.97 17.89
C LEU A 166 -0.69 -7.61 18.45
N PRO A 167 -0.34 -7.44 19.75
CA PRO A 167 0.12 -6.14 20.25
C PRO A 167 1.42 -5.68 19.59
N VAL A 168 2.36 -6.60 19.35
CA VAL A 168 3.64 -6.29 18.69
C VAL A 168 3.40 -5.89 17.23
N ALA A 169 2.51 -6.61 16.53
CA ALA A 169 2.10 -6.28 15.17
C ALA A 169 1.43 -4.90 15.11
N LEU A 170 0.55 -4.56 16.06
CA LEU A 170 -0.07 -3.23 16.14
C LEU A 170 0.97 -2.13 16.38
N CYS A 171 1.94 -2.33 17.26
CA CYS A 171 3.04 -1.39 17.45
C CYS A 171 3.86 -1.19 16.18
N TRP A 172 4.15 -2.27 15.44
CA TRP A 172 4.83 -2.18 14.16
C TRP A 172 4.01 -1.46 13.09
N PHE A 173 2.70 -1.71 13.01
CA PHE A 173 1.79 -0.96 12.13
C PHE A 173 1.77 0.53 12.47
N ALA A 174 1.71 0.89 13.76
CA ALA A 174 1.74 2.27 14.21
C ALA A 174 3.07 2.95 13.86
N TRP A 175 4.20 2.26 14.06
CA TRP A 175 5.52 2.71 13.63
C TRP A 175 5.58 2.96 12.12
N GLY A 176 5.17 1.97 11.32
CA GLY A 176 5.18 2.08 9.87
C GLY A 176 4.32 3.22 9.36
N PHE A 177 3.15 3.42 9.97
CA PHE A 177 2.27 4.54 9.66
C PHE A 177 2.90 5.90 10.01
N ALA A 178 3.55 6.03 11.18
CA ALA A 178 4.24 7.25 11.57
C ALA A 178 5.41 7.58 10.62
N VAL A 179 6.23 6.58 10.27
CA VAL A 179 7.32 6.72 9.30
C VAL A 179 6.78 7.15 7.94
N HIS A 180 5.73 6.49 7.45
CA HIS A 180 5.09 6.84 6.17
C HIS A 180 4.67 8.31 6.12
N LEU A 181 3.98 8.79 7.17
CA LEU A 181 3.51 10.17 7.26
C LEU A 181 4.66 11.20 7.24
N LEU A 182 5.75 10.93 7.95
CA LEU A 182 6.93 11.82 7.96
C LEU A 182 7.60 11.87 6.59
N PHE A 183 7.83 10.71 5.98
CA PHE A 183 8.49 10.61 4.67
C PHE A 183 7.62 11.18 3.55
N GLN A 184 6.31 11.02 3.61
CA GLN A 184 5.40 11.61 2.65
C GLN A 184 5.53 13.14 2.59
N PHE A 185 5.69 13.81 3.73
CA PHE A 185 5.87 15.26 3.79
C PHE A 185 7.24 15.72 3.30
N MET A 186 8.27 14.91 3.55
CA MET A 186 9.59 15.10 2.95
C MET A 186 9.53 14.95 1.42
N GLN A 187 8.75 13.99 0.91
CA GLN A 187 8.52 13.78 -0.52
C GLN A 187 7.75 14.96 -1.14
N PHE A 188 6.74 15.52 -0.47
CA PHE A 188 6.06 16.75 -0.92
C PHE A 188 7.03 17.94 -1.02
N SER A 189 7.87 18.14 0.00
CA SER A 189 8.89 19.20 -0.03
C SER A 189 9.89 19.00 -1.17
N SER A 190 10.38 17.78 -1.37
CA SER A 190 11.29 17.44 -2.47
C SER A 190 10.63 17.63 -3.85
N ALA A 191 9.36 17.22 -4.00
CA ALA A 191 8.62 17.35 -5.25
C ALA A 191 8.34 18.82 -5.63
N THR A 192 8.18 19.69 -4.65
CA THR A 192 7.98 21.14 -4.86
C THR A 192 9.29 21.93 -5.00
N GLY A 193 10.45 21.26 -4.90
CA GLY A 193 11.78 21.88 -5.01
C GLY A 193 12.27 22.55 -3.72
N GLY A 194 11.61 22.33 -2.59
CA GLY A 194 12.03 22.80 -1.28
C GLY A 194 13.04 21.86 -0.59
N PRO A 195 13.70 22.33 0.49
CA PRO A 195 14.65 21.51 1.25
C PRO A 195 13.91 20.48 2.13
N ILE A 196 14.36 19.23 2.06
CA ILE A 196 13.77 18.07 2.74
C ILE A 196 13.54 18.30 4.25
N LEU A 197 14.48 18.98 4.92
CA LEU A 197 14.40 19.30 6.36
C LEU A 197 13.20 20.19 6.70
N GLN A 198 12.79 21.09 5.82
CA GLN A 198 11.58 21.89 6.03
C GLN A 198 10.33 21.02 5.94
N GLY A 199 10.32 20.03 5.05
CA GLY A 199 9.26 19.01 5.00
C GLY A 199 9.13 18.25 6.32
N LEU A 200 10.25 17.80 6.89
CA LEU A 200 10.28 17.09 8.18
C LEU A 200 9.78 17.97 9.34
N LEU A 201 10.29 19.20 9.45
CA LEU A 201 9.86 20.13 10.51
C LEU A 201 8.37 20.44 10.43
N ARG A 202 7.82 20.58 9.21
CA ARG A 202 6.38 20.76 9.02
C ARG A 202 5.60 19.51 9.40
N ALA A 203 6.10 18.32 9.06
CA ALA A 203 5.46 17.06 9.45
C ALA A 203 5.35 16.95 10.97
N CYS A 204 6.40 17.31 11.72
CA CYS A 204 6.36 17.33 13.18
C CYS A 204 5.37 18.37 13.74
N LYS A 205 5.34 19.59 13.17
CA LYS A 205 4.43 20.66 13.63
C LYS A 205 2.95 20.36 13.33
N GLN A 206 2.68 19.69 12.21
CA GLN A 206 1.33 19.39 11.74
C GLN A 206 0.96 17.90 11.89
N ALA A 207 1.66 17.17 12.76
CA ALA A 207 1.46 15.73 12.93
C ALA A 207 0.01 15.37 13.33
N ILE A 208 -0.58 16.14 14.24
CA ILE A 208 -1.96 15.91 14.73
C ILE A 208 -3.02 16.11 13.62
N PRO A 209 -3.13 17.27 12.95
CA PRO A 209 -4.14 17.46 11.92
C PRO A 209 -3.96 16.48 10.75
N LEU A 210 -2.71 16.15 10.41
CA LEU A 210 -2.37 15.14 9.42
C LEU A 210 -2.87 13.75 9.82
N LEU A 211 -2.59 13.32 11.04
CA LEU A 211 -3.00 12.03 11.56
C LEU A 211 -4.53 11.92 11.52
N LEU A 212 -5.24 12.96 11.96
CA LEU A 212 -6.71 12.98 11.96
C LEU A 212 -7.30 12.93 10.54
N VAL A 213 -6.76 13.68 9.58
CA VAL A 213 -7.21 13.63 8.17
C VAL A 213 -6.93 12.25 7.56
N SER A 214 -5.75 11.70 7.81
CA SER A 214 -5.36 10.39 7.30
C SER A 214 -6.23 9.27 7.88
N LEU A 215 -6.41 9.25 9.20
CA LEU A 215 -7.19 8.23 9.90
C LEU A 215 -8.68 8.28 9.52
N SER A 216 -9.25 9.49 9.40
CA SER A 216 -10.66 9.65 9.00
C SER A 216 -10.92 9.16 7.58
N LEU A 217 -10.05 9.50 6.62
CA LEU A 217 -10.21 9.05 5.24
C LEU A 217 -9.88 7.56 5.04
N ILE A 218 -8.87 7.04 5.74
CA ILE A 218 -8.59 5.59 5.76
C ILE A 218 -9.78 4.84 6.37
N GLY A 219 -10.30 5.31 7.50
CA GLY A 219 -11.49 4.75 8.15
C GLY A 219 -12.70 4.73 7.21
N ALA A 220 -12.98 5.84 6.53
CA ALA A 220 -14.03 5.91 5.51
C ALA A 220 -13.80 4.92 4.36
N GLY A 221 -12.56 4.79 3.88
CA GLY A 221 -12.21 3.82 2.83
C GLY A 221 -12.33 2.37 3.25
N LEU A 222 -12.02 2.05 4.51
CA LEU A 222 -12.20 0.72 5.09
C LEU A 222 -13.69 0.38 5.25
N LEU A 223 -14.49 1.32 5.76
CA LEU A 223 -15.94 1.15 5.86
C LEU A 223 -16.58 0.94 4.48
N ALA A 224 -16.22 1.76 3.50
CA ALA A 224 -16.69 1.59 2.12
C ALA A 224 -16.27 0.23 1.54
N SER A 225 -15.04 -0.23 1.82
CA SER A 225 -14.56 -1.54 1.39
C SER A 225 -15.33 -2.68 2.05
N ALA A 226 -15.63 -2.57 3.35
CA ALA A 226 -16.39 -3.57 4.08
C ALA A 226 -17.81 -3.68 3.52
N VAL A 227 -18.50 -2.55 3.31
CA VAL A 227 -19.86 -2.52 2.73
C VAL A 227 -19.89 -3.17 1.36
N VAL A 228 -18.95 -2.81 0.48
CA VAL A 228 -18.90 -3.38 -0.88
C VAL A 228 -18.56 -4.87 -0.85
N THR A 229 -17.66 -5.29 0.03
CA THR A 229 -17.30 -6.72 0.15
C THR A 229 -18.48 -7.53 0.68
N THR A 230 -19.18 -7.05 1.71
CA THR A 230 -20.40 -7.68 2.21
C THR A 230 -21.50 -7.73 1.16
N ALA A 231 -21.71 -6.65 0.41
CA ALA A 231 -22.68 -6.62 -0.69
C ALA A 231 -22.30 -7.60 -1.81
N ALA A 232 -21.01 -7.72 -2.13
CA ALA A 232 -20.50 -8.66 -3.12
C ALA A 232 -20.59 -10.13 -2.66
N LEU A 233 -20.67 -10.41 -1.36
CA LEU A 233 -20.94 -11.77 -0.84
C LEU A 233 -22.42 -12.17 -1.01
N LEU A 234 -23.33 -11.19 -1.02
CA LEU A 234 -24.77 -11.41 -1.22
C LEU A 234 -25.13 -11.62 -2.69
N TRP A 235 -24.33 -11.06 -3.61
CA TRP A 235 -24.51 -11.24 -5.06
C TRP A 235 -23.53 -12.28 -5.61
N THR A 236 -24.01 -13.25 -6.37
CA THR A 236 -23.14 -14.19 -7.09
C THR A 236 -23.06 -13.83 -8.58
N GLY A 237 -21.92 -14.16 -9.22
CA GLY A 237 -21.73 -14.04 -10.68
C GLY A 237 -21.13 -12.71 -11.16
N PHE A 238 -21.45 -12.33 -12.40
CA PHE A 238 -20.85 -11.19 -13.11
C PHE A 238 -21.04 -9.85 -12.38
N ALA A 239 -22.18 -9.66 -11.71
CA ALA A 239 -22.46 -8.44 -10.95
C ALA A 239 -21.47 -8.21 -9.80
N ALA A 240 -21.08 -9.27 -9.09
CA ALA A 240 -20.08 -9.18 -8.02
C ALA A 240 -18.69 -8.80 -8.58
N ILE A 241 -18.32 -9.37 -9.73
CA ILE A 241 -17.07 -9.04 -10.42
C ILE A 241 -17.09 -7.58 -10.88
N ALA A 242 -18.15 -7.15 -11.56
CA ALA A 242 -18.29 -5.78 -12.03
C ALA A 242 -18.25 -4.77 -10.87
N LEU A 243 -18.93 -5.07 -9.76
CA LEU A 243 -18.92 -4.25 -8.55
C LEU A 243 -17.50 -4.16 -7.95
N HIS A 244 -16.80 -5.29 -7.84
CA HIS A 244 -15.45 -5.32 -7.28
C HIS A 244 -14.45 -4.53 -8.14
N GLN A 245 -14.56 -4.63 -9.46
CA GLN A 245 -13.71 -3.90 -10.40
C GLN A 245 -14.02 -2.40 -10.41
N ALA A 246 -15.30 -2.02 -10.38
CA ALA A 246 -15.71 -0.63 -10.23
C ALA A 246 -15.21 -0.04 -8.90
N PHE A 247 -15.18 -0.84 -7.83
CA PHE A 247 -14.69 -0.38 -6.54
C PHE A 247 -13.18 -0.08 -6.52
N GLN A 248 -12.39 -0.71 -7.40
CA GLN A 248 -10.97 -0.34 -7.54
C GLN A 248 -10.79 1.10 -8.04
N PHE A 249 -11.73 1.60 -8.85
CA PHE A 249 -11.76 3.01 -9.25
C PHE A 249 -12.04 3.92 -8.05
N VAL A 250 -13.05 3.57 -7.23
CA VAL A 250 -13.35 4.30 -5.99
C VAL A 250 -12.16 4.29 -5.04
N ARG A 251 -11.46 3.17 -4.88
CA ARG A 251 -10.22 3.10 -4.07
C ARG A 251 -9.11 4.00 -4.62
N SER A 252 -9.00 4.12 -5.94
CA SER A 252 -8.03 5.02 -6.58
C SER A 252 -8.39 6.48 -6.31
N LEU A 253 -9.67 6.82 -6.42
CA LEU A 253 -10.21 8.14 -6.09
C LEU A 253 -9.96 8.51 -4.62
N LEU A 254 -10.29 7.61 -3.69
CA LEU A 254 -10.08 7.82 -2.26
C LEU A 254 -8.60 7.98 -1.93
N SER A 255 -7.72 7.17 -2.54
CA SER A 255 -6.27 7.31 -2.35
C SER A 255 -5.75 8.64 -2.86
N LEU A 256 -6.23 9.10 -4.01
CA LEU A 256 -5.86 10.40 -4.57
C LEU A 256 -6.36 11.53 -3.67
N TRP A 257 -7.59 11.40 -3.14
CA TRP A 257 -8.20 12.35 -2.22
C TRP A 257 -7.47 12.43 -0.87
N ILE A 258 -6.99 11.29 -0.34
CA ILE A 258 -6.13 11.25 0.84
C ILE A 258 -4.86 12.06 0.59
N SER A 259 -4.14 11.76 -0.48
CA SER A 259 -2.89 12.45 -0.80
C SER A 259 -3.10 13.95 -1.08
N ALA A 260 -4.19 14.31 -1.75
CA ALA A 260 -4.56 15.71 -1.99
C ALA A 260 -4.91 16.45 -0.69
N SER A 261 -5.69 15.83 0.20
CA SER A 261 -6.07 16.43 1.49
C SER A 261 -4.87 16.60 2.41
N GLN A 262 -3.94 15.63 2.41
CA GLN A 262 -2.67 15.72 3.14
C GLN A 262 -1.77 16.83 2.55
N PHE A 263 -1.78 17.01 1.24
CA PHE A 263 -1.06 18.10 0.58
C PHE A 263 -1.61 19.47 0.96
N GLU A 264 -2.93 19.63 1.05
CA GLU A 264 -3.55 20.88 1.52
C GLU A 264 -3.21 21.19 2.99
N VAL A 265 -3.09 20.17 3.85
CA VAL A 265 -2.60 20.37 5.23
C VAL A 265 -1.15 20.85 5.24
N TRP A 266 -0.32 20.34 4.33
CA TRP A 266 1.10 20.69 4.20
C TRP A 266 1.33 22.10 3.61
N ARG A 267 0.45 22.56 2.72
CA ARG A 267 0.57 23.85 2.03
C ARG A 267 0.42 25.00 3.05
N PRO A 268 1.31 26.01 3.05
CA PRO A 268 1.20 27.14 3.97
C PRO A 268 0.04 28.06 3.60
N ASP A 269 -0.61 28.65 4.61
CA ASP A 269 -1.77 29.57 4.46
C ASP A 269 -1.47 30.78 3.56
N SER A 270 -0.22 31.23 3.47
CA SER A 270 0.21 32.32 2.58
C SER A 270 0.18 31.98 1.09
N GLN A 271 -0.18 30.75 0.75
CA GLN A 271 -0.40 30.29 -0.61
C GLN A 271 -1.79 29.69 -0.79
N ALA A 272 -2.67 29.74 0.22
CA ALA A 272 -4.10 29.47 0.03
C ALA A 272 -4.74 30.69 -0.66
N PRO A 273 -5.74 30.49 -1.54
CA PRO A 273 -6.47 31.60 -2.16
C PRO A 273 -7.18 32.48 -1.12
#